data_AF-A0A374WCU9-F1
#
_entry.id   AF-A0A374WCU9-F1
#
_cell.length_a   1.000
_cell.length_b   1.000
_cell.length_c   1.000
_cell.angle_alpha   90.00
_cell.angle_beta   90.00
_cell.angle_gamma   90.00
#
_symmetry.space_group_name_H-M   'P 1'
#
loop_
_entity.id
_entity.type
_entity.pdbx_description
1 polymer ?
#
loop_
_entity_poly.entity_id
_entity_poly.type
_entity_poly.pdbx_seq_one_letter_code
_entity_poly.pdbx_strand_id
1 'polypeptide(L)'
;MNVEENLYWRVNDFYDAYLRYPETLDELSDFIWQIVNAEYEYKSFDLYLKSAPPIFTRDAKTLDFILNNRDKMQMAQKQGRLIITYKHKKIEIQKNVCKDLEMPLEKSHFIYKLNTCEIFDSDGRIMRNYYNDDFIELLTSVKKQYLCKHPNIDVNKLIYSAFRYNKHDGLVMLCPQVKVNIKNNLYLKDLSFSLDTFINERDINIIQFIIGVPNEKK
;
A
#
# COMPACT_ATOMS: atom_id res chain seq x y z
N MET A 1 9.15 10.01 25.41
CA MET A 1 8.79 9.40 24.11
C MET A 1 7.79 10.30 23.43
N ASN A 2 8.03 10.69 22.17
CA ASN A 2 7.20 11.66 21.47
C ASN A 2 6.09 10.93 20.68
N VAL A 3 4.87 10.87 21.23
CA VAL A 3 3.73 10.20 20.58
C VAL A 3 3.40 10.84 19.22
N GLU A 4 3.65 12.14 19.06
CA GLU A 4 3.44 12.84 17.79
C GLU A 4 4.36 12.33 16.69
N GLU A 5 5.63 12.07 17.04
CA GLU A 5 6.61 11.50 16.12
C GLU A 5 6.22 10.08 15.72
N ASN A 6 5.78 9.26 16.67
CA ASN A 6 5.31 7.90 16.33
C ASN A 6 4.04 7.93 15.46
N LEU A 7 3.11 8.85 15.71
CA LEU A 7 1.91 9.00 14.89
C LEU A 7 2.28 9.43 13.47
N TYR A 8 3.25 10.34 13.33
CA TYR A 8 3.81 10.71 12.04
C TYR A 8 4.33 9.48 11.30
N TRP A 9 5.17 8.65 11.93
CA TRP A 9 5.70 7.44 11.31
C TRP A 9 4.59 6.45 10.93
N ARG A 10 3.61 6.20 11.79
CA ARG A 10 2.55 5.21 11.52
C ARG A 10 1.58 5.63 10.43
N VAL A 11 1.32 6.92 10.27
CA VAL A 11 0.60 7.42 9.10
C VAL A 11 1.43 7.25 7.83
N ASN A 12 2.74 7.47 7.88
CA ASN A 12 3.61 7.24 6.72
C ASN A 12 3.62 5.76 6.31
N ASP A 13 3.71 4.84 7.27
CA ASP A 13 3.63 3.40 7.04
C ASP A 13 2.28 3.00 6.45
N PHE A 14 1.18 3.55 6.99
CA PHE A 14 -0.15 3.36 6.43
C PHE A 14 -0.18 3.82 4.97
N TYR A 15 0.30 5.04 4.70
CA TYR A 15 0.33 5.57 3.34
C TYR A 15 1.17 4.69 2.42
N ASP A 16 2.30 4.16 2.89
CA ASP A 16 3.15 3.29 2.10
C ASP A 16 2.45 1.97 1.76
N ALA A 17 1.73 1.38 2.71
CA ALA A 17 0.97 0.15 2.49
C ALA A 17 -0.26 0.38 1.59
N TYR A 18 -1.06 1.41 1.85
CA TYR A 18 -2.37 1.62 1.21
C TYR A 18 -2.31 2.57 0.00
N LEU A 19 -1.20 3.27 -0.21
CA LEU A 19 -1.01 4.30 -1.23
C LEU A 19 -2.04 5.46 -1.15
N ARG A 20 -2.64 5.63 0.04
CA ARG A 20 -3.55 6.72 0.40
C ARG A 20 -3.46 7.03 1.88
N TYR A 21 -4.02 8.15 2.30
CA TYR A 21 -4.18 8.45 3.72
C TYR A 21 -5.33 7.65 4.34
N PRO A 22 -5.27 7.40 5.66
CA PRO A 22 -6.42 6.88 6.39
C PRO A 22 -7.57 7.91 6.33
N GLU A 23 -8.79 7.41 6.23
CA GLU A 23 -10.01 8.22 6.20
C GLU A 23 -10.49 8.55 7.62
N THR A 24 -10.27 7.64 8.57
CA THR A 24 -10.67 7.79 9.96
C THR A 24 -9.54 7.45 10.93
N LEU A 25 -9.62 7.94 12.16
CA LEU A 25 -8.71 7.51 13.23
C LEU A 25 -8.88 6.01 13.52
N ASP A 26 -10.08 5.46 13.33
CA ASP A 26 -10.40 4.06 13.52
C ASP A 26 -9.63 3.18 12.54
N GLU A 27 -9.61 3.56 11.26
CA GLU A 27 -8.84 2.87 10.24
C GLU A 27 -7.33 2.90 10.56
N LEU A 28 -6.82 4.04 11.01
CA LEU A 28 -5.42 4.14 11.45
C LEU A 28 -5.16 3.29 12.71
N SER A 29 -6.11 3.26 13.66
CA SER A 29 -6.03 2.42 14.86
C SER A 29 -6.01 0.93 14.51
N ASP A 30 -6.89 0.49 13.60
CA ASP A 30 -6.95 -0.90 13.13
C ASP A 30 -5.62 -1.32 12.49
N PHE A 31 -5.03 -0.46 11.65
CA PHE A 31 -3.72 -0.71 11.05
C PHE A 31 -2.60 -0.80 12.10
N ILE A 32 -2.55 0.13 13.05
CA ILE A 32 -1.55 0.07 14.13
C ILE A 32 -1.78 -1.17 15.00
N TRP A 33 -3.02 -1.57 15.23
CA TRP A 33 -3.34 -2.79 15.95
C TRP A 33 -2.79 -4.03 15.26
N GLN A 34 -2.93 -4.14 13.94
CA GLN A 34 -2.30 -5.24 13.18
C GLN A 34 -0.78 -5.28 13.36
N ILE A 35 -0.13 -4.12 13.55
CA ILE A 35 1.31 -4.06 13.84
C ILE A 35 1.62 -4.56 15.24
N VAL A 36 0.88 -4.08 16.24
CA VAL A 36 1.05 -4.50 17.65
C VAL A 36 0.78 -5.98 17.82
N ASN A 37 -0.22 -6.51 17.13
CA ASN A 37 -0.72 -7.86 17.31
C ASN A 37 -0.01 -8.92 16.46
N ALA A 38 0.95 -8.52 15.64
CA ALA A 38 1.55 -9.39 14.63
C ALA A 38 2.26 -10.63 15.19
N GLU A 39 2.79 -10.55 16.40
CA GLU A 39 3.51 -11.65 17.05
C GLU A 39 2.68 -12.41 18.09
N TYR A 40 1.49 -11.91 18.43
CA TYR A 40 0.78 -12.36 19.64
C TYR A 40 -0.67 -12.82 19.42
N GLU A 41 -1.28 -12.52 18.26
CA GLU A 41 -2.60 -13.03 17.85
C GLU A 41 -3.74 -12.83 18.88
N TYR A 42 -3.69 -11.76 19.68
CA TYR A 42 -4.79 -11.41 20.58
C TYR A 42 -6.05 -11.04 19.79
N LYS A 43 -7.22 -11.39 20.34
CA LYS A 43 -8.52 -11.06 19.73
C LYS A 43 -8.85 -9.56 19.77
N SER A 44 -8.30 -8.81 20.72
CA SER A 44 -8.53 -7.38 20.85
C SER A 44 -7.40 -6.68 21.61
N PHE A 45 -7.31 -5.36 21.43
CA PHE A 45 -6.34 -4.54 22.13
C PHE A 45 -6.58 -4.53 23.66
N ASP A 46 -7.82 -4.59 24.11
CA ASP A 46 -8.14 -4.68 25.54
C ASP A 46 -7.60 -5.97 26.20
N LEU A 47 -7.65 -7.08 25.47
CA LEU A 47 -7.09 -8.35 25.95
C LEU A 47 -5.56 -8.30 25.97
N TYR A 48 -4.96 -7.65 24.98
CA TYR A 48 -3.52 -7.37 24.97
C TYR A 48 -3.09 -6.56 26.20
N LEU A 49 -3.82 -5.49 26.56
CA LEU A 49 -3.50 -4.67 27.74
C LEU A 49 -3.64 -5.43 29.06
N LYS A 50 -4.51 -6.44 29.11
CA LYS A 50 -4.72 -7.30 30.28
C LYS A 50 -3.74 -8.48 30.37
N SER A 51 -2.95 -8.73 29.33
CA SER A 51 -1.93 -9.78 29.35
C SER A 51 -0.83 -9.44 30.35
N ALA A 52 -0.35 -10.42 31.11
CA ALA A 52 0.70 -10.24 32.11
C ALA A 52 1.98 -10.95 31.66
N PRO A 53 3.12 -10.24 31.51
CA PRO A 53 3.29 -8.79 31.58
C PRO A 53 2.90 -8.08 30.26
N PRO A 54 2.29 -6.88 30.31
CA PRO A 54 1.95 -6.15 29.09
C PRO A 54 3.22 -5.63 28.42
N ILE A 55 3.51 -6.10 27.21
CA ILE A 55 4.64 -5.60 26.43
C ILE A 55 4.24 -4.24 25.88
N PHE A 56 4.55 -3.15 26.59
CA PHE A 56 4.18 -1.82 26.13
C PHE A 56 5.16 -1.30 25.06
N THR A 57 5.07 -1.88 23.86
CA THR A 57 5.83 -1.46 22.68
C THR A 57 5.51 0.00 22.33
N ARG A 58 6.40 0.61 21.56
CA ARG A 58 6.20 1.97 21.04
C ARG A 58 4.86 2.12 20.31
N ASP A 59 4.47 1.08 19.57
CA ASP A 59 3.24 1.06 18.77
C ASP A 59 2.00 0.88 19.63
N ALA A 60 2.07 0.03 20.66
CA ALA A 60 1.00 -0.13 21.64
C ALA A 60 0.72 1.18 22.38
N LYS A 61 1.76 1.96 22.73
CA LYS A 61 1.59 3.31 23.33
C LYS A 61 0.91 4.29 22.38
N THR A 62 1.23 4.25 21.09
CA THR A 62 0.60 5.11 20.09
C THR A 62 -0.87 4.72 19.89
N LEU A 63 -1.17 3.43 19.82
CA LEU A 63 -2.54 2.94 19.72
C LEU A 63 -3.37 3.33 20.95
N ASP A 64 -2.87 3.06 22.15
CA ASP A 64 -3.50 3.44 23.41
C ASP A 64 -3.77 4.96 23.47
N PHE A 65 -2.80 5.77 23.03
CA PHE A 65 -2.99 7.21 22.96
C PHE A 65 -4.13 7.62 22.04
N ILE A 66 -4.21 7.07 20.81
CA ILE A 66 -5.28 7.39 19.86
C ILE A 66 -6.63 7.00 20.44
N LEU A 67 -6.75 5.79 21.01
CA LEU A 67 -8.00 5.29 21.58
C LEU A 67 -8.48 6.14 22.76
N ASN A 68 -7.58 6.49 23.69
CA ASN A 68 -7.91 7.29 24.88
C ASN A 68 -8.14 8.78 24.59
N ASN A 69 -7.76 9.27 23.41
CA ASN A 69 -7.89 10.67 23.04
C ASN A 69 -8.73 10.90 21.78
N ARG A 70 -9.42 9.87 21.27
CA ARG A 70 -10.13 9.89 19.99
C ARG A 70 -11.06 11.09 19.85
N ASP A 71 -11.90 11.35 20.84
CA ASP A 71 -12.88 12.45 20.82
C ASP A 71 -12.24 13.86 20.84
N LYS A 72 -10.96 13.93 21.19
CA LYS A 72 -10.16 15.16 21.25
C LYS A 72 -9.23 15.31 20.04
N MET A 73 -9.21 14.33 19.15
CA MET A 73 -8.40 14.32 17.94
C MET A 73 -9.27 14.61 16.73
N GLN A 74 -8.71 15.35 15.78
CA GLN A 74 -9.37 15.63 14.50
C GLN A 74 -8.44 15.22 13.38
N MET A 75 -9.00 14.58 12.35
CA MET A 75 -8.27 14.22 11.14
C MET A 75 -8.96 14.86 9.94
N ALA A 76 -8.17 15.53 9.11
CA ALA A 76 -8.67 16.19 7.91
C ALA A 76 -7.69 15.99 6.75
N GLN A 77 -8.24 15.68 5.58
CA GLN A 77 -7.48 15.66 4.32
C GLN A 77 -7.75 16.96 3.57
N LYS A 78 -6.69 17.74 3.29
CA LYS A 78 -6.79 19.02 2.56
C LYS A 78 -5.65 19.16 1.57
N GLN A 79 -5.98 19.44 0.31
CA GLN A 79 -5.00 19.73 -0.75
C GLN A 79 -3.89 18.68 -0.89
N GLY A 80 -4.24 17.39 -0.75
CA GLY A 80 -3.27 16.28 -0.83
C GLY A 80 -2.38 16.12 0.41
N ARG A 81 -2.80 16.67 1.55
CA ARG A 81 -2.14 16.53 2.84
C ARG A 81 -3.08 15.91 3.86
N LEU A 82 -2.54 15.13 4.79
CA LEU A 82 -3.24 14.73 6.00
C LEU A 82 -2.83 15.66 7.14
N ILE A 83 -3.82 16.16 7.87
CA ILE A 83 -3.63 16.96 9.08
C ILE A 83 -4.31 16.25 10.23
N ILE A 84 -3.53 15.86 11.24
CA ILE A 84 -4.05 15.36 12.51
C ILE A 84 -3.83 16.44 13.58
N THR A 85 -4.91 16.86 14.23
CA THR A 85 -4.87 17.87 15.30
C THR A 85 -5.21 17.23 16.63
N TYR A 86 -4.42 17.52 17.66
CA TYR A 86 -4.69 17.16 19.05
C TYR A 86 -4.35 18.34 19.95
N LYS A 87 -5.34 18.83 20.71
CA LYS A 87 -5.22 20.08 21.48
C LYS A 87 -4.77 21.24 20.57
N HIS A 88 -3.63 21.86 20.84
CA HIS A 88 -3.07 22.95 20.05
C HIS A 88 -1.99 22.49 19.05
N LYS A 89 -1.74 21.19 18.97
CA LYS A 89 -0.69 20.62 18.12
C LYS A 89 -1.26 20.05 16.83
N LYS A 90 -0.47 20.17 15.76
CA LYS A 90 -0.81 19.69 14.43
C LYS A 90 0.32 18.82 13.90
N ILE A 91 -0.02 17.67 13.38
CA ILE A 91 0.85 16.78 12.62
C ILE A 91 0.38 16.85 11.18
N GLU A 92 1.26 17.29 10.29
CA GLU A 92 0.97 17.47 8.87
C GLU A 92 1.87 16.55 8.06
N ILE A 93 1.28 15.79 7.14
CA ILE A 93 1.98 14.85 6.28
C ILE A 93 1.54 15.12 4.84
N GLN A 94 2.52 15.21 3.95
CA GLN A 94 2.30 15.43 2.52
C GLN A 94 3.12 14.41 1.72
N LYS A 95 2.43 13.39 1.20
CA LYS A 95 2.93 12.33 0.33
C LYS A 95 2.00 12.23 -0.86
N ASN A 96 2.60 12.02 -2.02
CA ASN A 96 1.87 11.85 -3.27
C ASN A 96 2.61 10.82 -4.11
N VAL A 97 2.23 9.55 -3.97
CA VAL A 97 2.84 8.45 -4.71
C VAL A 97 2.79 8.70 -6.23
N CYS A 98 1.69 9.27 -6.74
CA CYS A 98 1.56 9.50 -8.17
C CYS A 98 2.59 10.52 -8.70
N LYS A 99 2.88 11.58 -7.93
CA LYS A 99 3.96 12.53 -8.25
C LYS A 99 5.34 11.88 -8.11
N ASP A 100 5.55 11.07 -7.09
CA ASP A 100 6.84 10.40 -6.87
C ASP A 100 7.16 9.37 -7.97
N LEU A 101 6.14 8.79 -8.63
CA LEU A 101 6.29 7.90 -9.78
C LEU A 101 6.59 8.62 -11.09
N GLU A 102 6.36 9.94 -11.16
CA GLU A 102 6.75 10.79 -12.30
C GLU A 102 8.21 11.27 -12.20
N MET A 103 8.81 11.18 -11.01
CA MET A 103 10.20 11.56 -10.78
C MET A 103 11.17 10.50 -11.31
N PRO A 104 12.43 10.88 -11.61
CA PRO A 104 13.48 9.90 -11.87
C PRO A 104 13.56 8.88 -10.73
N LEU A 105 13.65 7.59 -11.07
CA LEU A 105 13.60 6.48 -10.10
C LEU A 105 14.53 6.66 -8.90
N GLU A 106 15.75 7.11 -9.16
CA GLU A 106 16.79 7.35 -8.14
C GLU A 106 16.39 8.37 -7.06
N LYS A 107 15.37 9.19 -7.33
CA LYS A 107 14.82 10.21 -6.43
C LYS A 107 13.47 9.81 -5.83
N SER A 108 12.91 8.67 -6.22
CA SER A 108 11.60 8.23 -5.77
C SER A 108 11.71 7.52 -4.42
N HIS A 109 10.96 8.00 -3.44
CA HIS A 109 10.88 7.36 -2.12
C HIS A 109 10.29 5.95 -2.18
N PHE A 110 9.57 5.61 -3.25
CA PHE A 110 8.91 4.32 -3.45
C PHE A 110 9.77 3.31 -4.21
N ILE A 111 11.05 3.61 -4.49
CA ILE A 111 11.92 2.71 -5.27
C ILE A 111 12.01 1.31 -4.66
N TYR A 112 11.98 1.20 -3.32
CA TYR A 112 12.06 -0.07 -2.60
C TYR A 112 10.77 -0.91 -2.71
N LYS A 113 9.65 -0.32 -3.16
CA LYS A 113 8.37 -0.99 -3.39
C LYS A 113 8.15 -1.42 -4.84
N LEU A 114 9.12 -1.17 -5.72
CA LEU A 114 9.00 -1.55 -7.12
C LEU A 114 8.99 -3.07 -7.25
N ASN A 115 8.02 -3.57 -8.01
CA ASN A 115 7.80 -4.99 -8.26
C ASN A 115 7.51 -5.82 -6.99
N THR A 116 7.24 -5.19 -5.85
CA THR A 116 6.68 -5.86 -4.67
C THR A 116 5.17 -5.71 -4.66
N CYS A 117 4.50 -6.52 -3.86
CA CYS A 117 3.06 -6.47 -3.67
C CYS A 117 2.65 -6.40 -2.19
N GLU A 118 1.54 -5.72 -1.95
CA GLU A 118 0.80 -5.75 -0.68
C GLU A 118 -0.51 -6.53 -0.92
N ILE A 119 -0.84 -7.43 -0.01
CA ILE A 119 -2.06 -8.26 -0.06
C ILE A 119 -3.10 -7.69 0.88
N PHE A 120 -4.37 -7.69 0.48
CA PHE A 120 -5.47 -7.27 1.33
C PHE A 120 -6.58 -8.33 1.33
N ASP A 121 -7.29 -8.40 2.46
CA ASP A 121 -8.50 -9.18 2.59
C ASP A 121 -9.67 -8.53 1.82
N SER A 122 -10.85 -9.15 1.87
CA SER A 122 -12.05 -8.66 1.18
C SER A 122 -12.54 -7.31 1.69
N ASP A 123 -12.21 -6.96 2.94
CA ASP A 123 -12.56 -5.68 3.56
C ASP A 123 -11.51 -4.60 3.26
N GLY A 124 -10.47 -4.94 2.51
CA GLY A 124 -9.41 -4.04 2.12
C GLY A 124 -8.39 -3.80 3.21
N ARG A 125 -8.27 -4.67 4.22
CA ARG A 125 -7.25 -4.61 5.27
C ARG A 125 -6.00 -5.39 4.85
N ILE A 126 -4.83 -4.83 5.10
CA ILE A 126 -3.56 -5.47 4.75
C ILE A 126 -3.41 -6.81 5.47
N MET A 127 -3.02 -7.83 4.70
CA MET A 127 -2.65 -9.15 5.19
C MET A 127 -1.13 -9.27 5.14
N ARG A 128 -0.52 -9.62 6.27
CA ARG A 128 0.93 -9.85 6.34
C ARG A 128 1.26 -11.20 5.71
N ASN A 129 1.49 -11.21 4.41
CA ASN A 129 1.82 -12.41 3.65
C ASN A 129 3.09 -12.23 2.81
N TYR A 130 3.80 -13.33 2.58
CA TYR A 130 5.10 -13.37 1.92
C TYR A 130 4.99 -13.86 0.47
N TYR A 131 4.17 -13.20 -0.36
CA TYR A 131 4.06 -13.56 -1.77
C TYR A 131 4.94 -12.71 -2.70
N ASN A 132 5.84 -11.89 -2.14
CA ASN A 132 6.69 -11.01 -2.95
C ASN A 132 7.58 -11.78 -3.93
N ASP A 133 8.18 -12.90 -3.52
CA ASP A 133 9.06 -13.68 -4.40
C ASP A 133 8.25 -14.30 -5.55
N ASP A 134 7.16 -15.00 -5.25
CA ASP A 134 6.25 -15.55 -6.26
C ASP A 134 5.70 -14.47 -7.21
N PHE A 135 5.38 -13.29 -6.67
CA PHE A 135 4.88 -12.16 -7.45
C PHE A 135 5.95 -11.61 -8.39
N ILE A 136 7.20 -11.49 -7.93
CA ILE A 136 8.35 -11.11 -8.77
C ILE A 136 8.57 -12.13 -9.89
N GLU A 137 8.44 -13.43 -9.60
CA GLU A 137 8.52 -14.49 -10.61
C GLU A 137 7.42 -14.38 -11.65
N LEU A 138 6.17 -14.13 -11.22
CA LEU A 138 5.04 -13.88 -12.11
C LEU A 138 5.31 -12.68 -13.03
N LEU A 139 5.72 -11.55 -12.47
CA LEU A 139 6.03 -10.34 -13.24
C LEU A 139 7.15 -10.61 -14.26
N THR A 140 8.20 -11.32 -13.85
CA THR A 140 9.33 -11.67 -14.70
C THR A 140 8.88 -12.56 -15.86
N SER A 141 8.04 -13.56 -15.59
CA SER A 141 7.49 -14.46 -16.61
C SER A 141 6.62 -13.70 -17.62
N VAL A 142 5.66 -12.90 -17.15
CA VAL A 142 4.76 -12.10 -18.01
C VAL A 142 5.57 -11.14 -18.87
N LYS A 143 6.51 -10.40 -18.27
CA LYS A 143 7.35 -9.44 -19.00
C LYS A 143 8.21 -10.13 -20.05
N LYS A 144 8.81 -11.29 -19.73
CA LYS A 144 9.61 -12.06 -20.70
C LYS A 144 8.77 -12.51 -21.89
N GLN A 145 7.59 -13.09 -21.65
CA GLN A 145 6.69 -13.52 -22.71
C GLN A 145 6.24 -12.36 -23.60
N TYR A 146 5.91 -11.22 -22.99
CA TYR A 146 5.53 -10.02 -23.71
C TYR A 146 6.67 -9.51 -24.60
N LEU A 147 7.88 -9.37 -24.07
CA LEU A 147 9.03 -8.88 -24.83
C LEU A 147 9.45 -9.84 -25.96
N CYS A 148 9.26 -11.15 -25.79
CA CYS A 148 9.47 -12.11 -26.88
C CYS A 148 8.52 -11.87 -28.07
N LYS A 149 7.27 -11.47 -27.82
CA LYS A 149 6.29 -11.13 -28.86
C LYS A 149 6.50 -9.72 -29.42
N HIS A 150 7.09 -8.82 -28.63
CA HIS A 150 7.26 -7.41 -28.94
C HIS A 150 8.72 -6.93 -28.76
N PRO A 151 9.66 -7.41 -29.59
CA PRO A 151 11.11 -7.18 -29.39
C PRO A 151 11.54 -5.71 -29.57
N ASN A 152 10.69 -4.88 -30.21
CA ASN A 152 10.97 -3.46 -30.46
C ASN A 152 10.62 -2.55 -29.27
N ILE A 153 10.05 -3.09 -28.19
CA ILE A 153 9.73 -2.32 -26.98
C ILE A 153 11.03 -1.97 -26.24
N ASP A 154 11.23 -0.67 -26.04
CA ASP A 154 12.37 -0.16 -25.27
C ASP A 154 12.09 -0.29 -23.76
N VAL A 155 12.69 -1.30 -23.14
CA VAL A 155 12.60 -1.57 -21.70
C VAL A 155 13.22 -0.48 -20.82
N ASN A 156 13.97 0.46 -21.40
CA ASN A 156 14.50 1.61 -20.67
C ASN A 156 13.50 2.78 -20.63
N LYS A 157 12.35 2.65 -21.31
CA LYS A 157 11.28 3.67 -21.36
C LYS A 157 9.98 3.18 -20.71
N LEU A 158 10.10 2.42 -19.62
CA LEU A 158 8.95 2.01 -18.83
C LEU A 158 8.32 3.19 -18.12
N ILE A 159 7.01 3.14 -17.98
CA ILE A 159 6.21 4.10 -17.23
C ILE A 159 5.81 3.42 -15.93
N TYR A 160 6.26 3.96 -14.81
CA TYR A 160 5.94 3.42 -13.50
C TYR A 160 4.56 3.88 -13.07
N SER A 161 3.73 2.94 -12.61
CA SER A 161 2.42 3.25 -12.07
C SER A 161 2.05 2.27 -10.96
N ALA A 162 1.16 2.74 -10.07
CA ALA A 162 0.58 1.96 -8.99
C ALA A 162 -0.73 1.34 -9.45
N PHE A 163 -0.90 0.07 -9.16
CA PHE A 163 -2.05 -0.73 -9.55
C PHE A 163 -2.64 -1.47 -8.36
N ARG A 164 -3.93 -1.74 -8.46
CA ARG A 164 -4.65 -2.66 -7.60
C ARG A 164 -5.43 -3.63 -8.46
N TYR A 165 -5.28 -4.91 -8.17
CA TYR A 165 -6.08 -5.97 -8.75
C TYR A 165 -7.05 -6.48 -7.69
N ASN A 166 -8.34 -6.43 -7.98
CA ASN A 166 -9.39 -7.02 -7.16
C ASN A 166 -9.90 -8.28 -7.86
N LYS A 167 -10.09 -9.38 -7.12
CA LYS A 167 -10.71 -10.61 -7.63
C LYS A 167 -12.04 -10.38 -8.35
N HIS A 168 -12.80 -9.37 -7.96
CA HIS A 168 -14.10 -9.05 -8.54
C HIS A 168 -14.06 -7.98 -9.63
N ASP A 169 -13.20 -6.97 -9.49
CA ASP A 169 -13.18 -5.80 -10.40
C ASP A 169 -12.00 -5.81 -11.40
N GLY A 170 -11.02 -6.69 -11.16
CA GLY A 170 -9.79 -6.84 -11.91
C GLY A 170 -8.81 -5.65 -11.81
N LEU A 171 -8.09 -5.49 -12.92
CA LEU A 171 -7.26 -4.39 -13.42
C LEU A 171 -7.54 -2.91 -13.07
N VAL A 172 -7.16 -2.33 -11.92
CA VAL A 172 -7.33 -0.88 -11.68
C VAL A 172 -6.00 -0.14 -11.47
N MET A 173 -5.87 1.05 -12.05
CA MET A 173 -4.72 1.93 -11.83
C MET A 173 -5.05 2.97 -10.77
N LEU A 174 -4.21 3.07 -9.74
CA LEU A 174 -4.37 4.01 -8.63
C LEU A 174 -3.79 5.40 -8.97
N CYS A 175 -2.77 5.43 -9.84
CA CYS A 175 -2.15 6.65 -10.32
C CYS A 175 -2.34 6.78 -11.84
N PRO A 176 -3.45 7.39 -12.31
CA PRO A 176 -3.71 7.53 -13.74
C PRO A 176 -2.60 8.35 -14.41
N GLN A 177 -1.78 7.68 -15.20
CA GLN A 177 -0.74 8.29 -16.03
C GLN A 177 -1.29 8.44 -17.45
N VAL A 178 -1.28 9.67 -18.00
CA VAL A 178 -1.84 10.00 -19.33
C VAL A 178 -1.34 9.08 -20.45
N LYS A 179 -0.14 8.53 -20.26
CA LYS A 179 0.58 7.72 -21.24
C LYS A 179 0.26 6.22 -21.16
N VAL A 180 -0.53 5.75 -20.20
CA VAL A 180 -0.87 4.32 -20.03
C VAL A 180 -2.37 4.12 -20.17
N ASN A 181 -2.79 3.44 -21.24
CA ASN A 181 -4.19 3.03 -21.42
C ASN A 181 -4.35 1.56 -21.02
N ILE A 182 -4.92 1.29 -19.84
CA ILE A 182 -5.09 -0.07 -19.30
C ILE A 182 -5.82 -0.98 -20.29
N LYS A 183 -6.89 -0.48 -20.92
CA LYS A 183 -7.75 -1.29 -21.80
C LYS A 183 -7.03 -1.74 -23.07
N ASN A 184 -6.06 -0.96 -23.53
CA ASN A 184 -5.37 -1.20 -24.80
C ASN A 184 -3.94 -1.73 -24.62
N ASN A 185 -3.39 -1.69 -23.41
CA ASN A 185 -2.03 -2.13 -23.15
C ASN A 185 -1.98 -3.67 -23.07
N LEU A 186 -1.37 -4.29 -24.06
CA LEU A 186 -1.28 -5.75 -24.18
C LEU A 186 -0.49 -6.38 -23.01
N TYR A 187 0.56 -5.72 -22.53
CA TYR A 187 1.29 -6.18 -21.35
C TYR A 187 0.39 -6.23 -20.10
N LEU A 188 -0.39 -5.18 -19.83
CA LEU A 188 -1.32 -5.16 -18.69
C LEU A 188 -2.46 -6.17 -18.85
N LYS A 189 -2.88 -6.48 -20.08
CA LYS A 189 -3.86 -7.53 -20.34
C LYS A 189 -3.32 -8.92 -20.00
N ASP A 190 -2.11 -9.24 -20.48
CA ASP A 190 -1.44 -10.51 -20.16
C ASP A 190 -1.19 -10.62 -18.65
N LEU A 191 -0.75 -9.52 -18.01
CA LEU A 191 -0.59 -9.46 -16.56
C LEU A 191 -1.91 -9.71 -15.82
N SER A 192 -3.02 -9.11 -16.25
CA SER A 192 -4.33 -9.31 -15.61
C SER A 192 -4.76 -10.77 -15.63
N PHE A 193 -4.55 -11.47 -16.74
CA PHE A 193 -4.84 -12.90 -16.85
C PHE A 193 -3.96 -13.76 -15.93
N SER A 194 -2.67 -13.44 -15.82
CA SER A 194 -1.78 -14.13 -14.88
C SER A 194 -2.15 -13.84 -13.42
N LEU A 195 -2.57 -12.62 -13.11
CA LEU A 195 -3.04 -12.24 -11.77
C LEU A 195 -4.31 -12.98 -11.38
N ASP A 196 -5.27 -13.15 -12.29
CA ASP A 196 -6.47 -13.97 -12.05
C ASP A 196 -6.10 -15.36 -11.55
N THR A 197 -5.15 -16.02 -12.20
CA THR A 197 -4.69 -17.35 -11.80
C THR A 197 -4.00 -17.28 -10.44
N PHE A 198 -3.05 -16.35 -10.29
CA PHE A 198 -2.25 -16.18 -9.08
C PHE A 198 -3.08 -15.95 -7.82
N ILE A 199 -4.06 -15.06 -7.88
CA ILE A 199 -4.89 -14.73 -6.71
C ILE A 199 -5.88 -15.85 -6.39
N ASN A 200 -6.38 -16.58 -7.39
CA ASN A 200 -7.32 -17.68 -7.18
C ASN A 200 -6.65 -18.88 -6.53
N GLU A 201 -5.44 -19.22 -6.97
CA GLU A 201 -4.65 -20.31 -6.39
C GLU A 201 -4.23 -20.05 -4.94
N ARG A 202 -4.08 -18.77 -4.56
CA ARG A 202 -3.60 -18.34 -3.23
C ARG A 202 -4.71 -17.80 -2.32
N ASP A 203 -5.95 -17.86 -2.77
CA ASP A 203 -7.14 -17.28 -2.11
C ASP A 203 -6.93 -15.83 -1.65
N ILE A 204 -6.39 -15.01 -2.55
CA ILE A 204 -6.16 -13.59 -2.34
C ILE A 204 -7.36 -12.80 -2.87
N ASN A 205 -7.87 -11.86 -2.08
CA ASN A 205 -8.96 -10.97 -2.51
C ASN A 205 -8.45 -9.79 -3.32
N ILE A 206 -7.42 -9.10 -2.80
CA ILE A 206 -6.90 -7.88 -3.40
C ILE A 206 -5.37 -7.90 -3.33
N ILE A 207 -4.73 -7.51 -4.42
CA ILE A 207 -3.28 -7.30 -4.49
C ILE A 207 -2.99 -5.90 -5.03
N GLN A 208 -2.07 -5.19 -4.39
CA GLN A 208 -1.63 -3.86 -4.80
C GLN A 208 -0.13 -3.85 -5.05
N PHE A 209 0.32 -3.17 -6.10
CA PHE A 209 1.71 -3.19 -6.50
C PHE A 209 2.09 -1.97 -7.33
N ILE A 210 3.39 -1.71 -7.44
CA ILE A 210 3.95 -0.67 -8.31
C ILE A 210 4.89 -1.33 -9.31
N ILE A 211 4.63 -1.14 -10.60
CA ILE A 211 5.43 -1.77 -11.67
C ILE A 211 5.74 -0.80 -12.81
N GLY A 212 6.82 -1.07 -13.53
CA GLY A 212 7.12 -0.42 -14.80
C GLY A 212 6.34 -1.06 -15.95
N VAL A 213 5.57 -0.26 -16.67
CA VAL A 213 4.71 -0.69 -17.77
C VAL A 213 5.33 -0.24 -19.11
N PRO A 214 5.40 -1.13 -20.12
CA PRO A 214 5.78 -0.76 -21.47
C PRO A 214 4.89 0.34 -22.03
N ASN A 215 5.52 1.38 -22.58
CA ASN A 215 4.82 2.41 -23.33
C ASN A 215 4.51 1.90 -24.74
N GLU A 216 3.34 1.29 -24.90
CA GLU A 216 2.76 0.97 -26.20
C GLU A 216 2.29 2.28 -26.85
N LYS A 217 3.14 2.90 -27.67
CA LYS A 217 2.69 4.00 -28.52
C LYS A 217 1.55 3.46 -29.41
N LYS A 218 0.41 4.13 -29.38
CA LYS A 218 -0.64 3.96 -30.40
C LYS A 218 -0.09 4.34 -31.77
#